data_AF-A0A352AH59-F1
#
_entry.id   AF-A0A352AH59-F1
#
_cell.length_a   1.000
_cell.length_b   1.000
_cell.length_c   1.000
_cell.angle_alpha   90.00
_cell.angle_beta   90.00
_cell.angle_gamma   90.00
#
_symmetry.space_group_name_H-M   'P 1'
#
loop_
_entity.id
_entity.type
_entity.pdbx_description
1 polymer ?
#
loop_
_entity_poly.entity_id
_entity_poly.type
_entity_poly.pdbx_seq_one_letter_code
_entity_poly.pdbx_strand_id
1 'polypeptide(L)'
;SLANSLSQLKLTGNPLIFIGLMSIGVIPVAATAQPINLQVVVNSNQDSVQPDEFITLREAIEIINGTLPLNQLSNEEQNLVNNQQPTT
;
A
#
# COMPACT_ATOMS: atom_id res chain seq x y z
N SER A 1 12.18 -26.44 54.59
CA SER A 1 13.08 -26.24 53.44
C SER A 1 12.47 -25.16 52.58
N LEU A 2 12.94 -23.91 52.72
CA LEU A 2 13.72 -23.21 51.69
C LEU A 2 12.85 -23.01 50.42
N ALA A 3 12.18 -21.89 50.19
CA ALA A 3 12.60 -20.50 50.30
C ALA A 3 11.34 -19.63 50.56
N ASN A 4 11.28 -18.75 51.55
CA ASN A 4 12.02 -17.49 51.64
C ASN A 4 11.94 -16.65 50.37
N SER A 5 11.62 -15.36 50.56
CA SER A 5 11.73 -14.27 49.60
C SER A 5 10.62 -14.25 48.53
N LEU A 6 9.71 -13.29 48.47
CA LEU A 6 9.94 -11.86 48.62
C LEU A 6 8.73 -11.19 49.27
N SER A 7 8.92 -10.85 50.53
CA SER A 7 8.32 -9.72 51.22
C SER A 7 8.06 -8.51 50.31
N GLN A 8 6.85 -7.98 50.37
CA GLN A 8 6.58 -6.54 50.40
C GLN A 8 6.92 -5.74 49.14
N LEU A 9 6.04 -5.79 48.12
CA LEU A 9 5.85 -4.61 47.26
C LEU A 9 5.06 -3.56 48.05
N LYS A 10 5.76 -2.82 48.92
CA LYS A 10 5.19 -1.70 49.67
C LYS A 10 5.02 -0.52 48.71
N LEU A 11 3.87 -0.46 48.02
CA LEU A 11 3.44 0.74 47.30
C LEU A 11 2.91 1.77 48.30
N THR A 12 3.80 2.37 49.09
CA THR A 12 3.49 3.53 49.93
C THR A 12 4.05 4.77 49.24
N GLY A 13 3.28 5.30 48.30
CA GLY A 13 3.67 6.50 47.56
C GLY A 13 2.47 7.06 46.82
N ASN A 14 1.84 8.06 47.44
CA ASN A 14 0.88 9.05 46.93
C ASN A 14 0.26 8.76 45.54
N PRO A 15 -1.08 8.62 45.39
CA PRO A 15 -1.73 8.30 44.11
C PRO A 15 -1.67 9.41 43.04
N LEU A 16 -0.82 10.44 43.21
CA LEU A 16 -0.78 11.63 42.36
C LEU A 16 0.41 11.69 41.40
N ILE A 17 1.33 10.71 41.40
CA ILE A 17 2.53 10.76 40.54
C ILE A 17 2.79 9.41 39.89
N PHE A 18 1.91 8.99 38.98
CA PHE A 18 2.29 8.16 37.82
C PHE A 18 1.39 8.51 36.61
N ILE A 19 1.03 9.79 36.48
CA ILE A 19 0.73 10.38 35.17
C ILE A 19 2.09 10.61 34.49
N GLY A 20 2.81 9.51 34.24
CA GLY A 20 3.92 9.54 33.30
C GLY A 20 3.25 9.73 31.95
N LEU A 21 3.31 10.96 31.43
CA LEU A 21 3.02 11.26 30.03
C LEU A 21 3.79 10.27 29.15
N MET A 22 3.15 9.16 28.80
CA MET A 22 3.59 8.33 27.70
C MET A 22 3.22 9.11 26.44
N SER A 23 4.05 10.10 26.10
CA SER A 23 4.03 10.74 24.80
C SER A 23 4.40 9.67 23.77
N ILE A 24 3.40 8.90 23.34
CA ILE A 24 3.52 7.99 22.21
C ILE A 24 3.74 8.88 20.99
N GLY A 25 5.02 9.15 20.68
CA GLY A 25 5.38 9.80 19.44
C GLY A 25 4.92 8.92 18.29
N VAL A 26 3.90 9.35 17.57
CA VAL A 26 3.53 8.76 16.28
C VAL A 26 4.69 9.01 15.33
N ILE A 27 5.52 7.99 15.12
CA ILE A 27 6.55 8.04 14.08
C ILE A 27 5.79 7.86 12.75
N PRO A 28 5.75 8.85 11.85
CA PRO A 28 5.13 8.65 10.56
C PRO A 28 5.96 7.60 9.80
N VAL A 29 5.35 6.45 9.51
CA VAL A 29 5.89 5.50 8.53
C VAL A 29 5.80 6.19 7.17
N ALA A 30 6.95 6.56 6.60
CA ALA A 30 7.02 7.01 5.22
C ALA A 30 6.81 5.79 4.31
N ALA A 31 5.71 5.77 3.57
CA ALA A 31 5.51 4.80 2.51
C ALA A 31 6.45 5.13 1.35
N THR A 32 7.27 4.18 0.93
CA THR A 32 8.08 4.31 -0.28
C THR A 32 7.27 3.76 -1.46
N ALA A 33 7.06 4.58 -2.49
CA ALA A 33 6.45 4.09 -3.72
C ALA A 33 7.45 3.18 -4.43
N GLN A 34 7.09 1.91 -4.61
CA GLN A 34 7.87 1.00 -5.44
C GLN A 34 7.55 1.27 -6.91
N PRO A 35 8.56 1.43 -7.78
CA PRO A 35 8.32 1.57 -9.21
C PRO A 35 7.68 0.26 -9.71
N ILE A 36 6.43 0.38 -10.17
CA ILE A 36 5.76 -0.68 -10.91
C ILE A 36 6.18 -0.57 -12.38
N ASN A 37 6.65 -1.67 -12.97
CA ASN A 37 6.76 -1.73 -14.42
C ASN A 37 5.45 -2.31 -14.94
N LEU A 38 4.74 -1.56 -15.78
CA LEU A 38 3.56 -2.07 -16.48
C LEU A 38 3.94 -2.48 -17.89
N GLN A 39 3.42 -3.62 -18.33
CA GLN A 39 3.37 -4.01 -19.72
C GLN A 39 1.92 -3.95 -20.18
N VAL A 40 1.67 -3.27 -21.30
CA VAL A 40 0.34 -3.14 -21.90
C VAL A 40 0.40 -3.69 -23.33
N VAL A 41 -0.50 -4.60 -23.68
CA VAL A 41 -0.62 -5.15 -25.03
C VAL A 41 -1.69 -4.40 -25.80
N VAL A 42 -1.26 -3.64 -26.82
CA VAL A 42 -2.17 -2.92 -27.73
C VAL A 42 -2.62 -3.86 -28.84
N ASN A 43 -3.93 -4.01 -29.01
CA ASN A 43 -4.54 -4.90 -30.01
C ASN A 43 -5.59 -4.20 -30.91
N SER A 44 -5.76 -2.88 -30.77
CA SER A 44 -6.64 -2.07 -31.63
C SER A 44 -5.87 -0.98 -32.38
N ASN A 45 -6.37 -0.65 -33.58
CA ASN A 45 -5.90 0.47 -34.40
C ASN A 45 -6.80 1.71 -34.29
N GLN A 46 -7.78 1.70 -33.39
CA GLN A 46 -8.65 2.83 -33.15
C GLN A 46 -7.96 3.91 -32.30
N ASP A 47 -8.57 5.09 -32.28
CA ASP A 47 -8.15 6.23 -31.46
C ASP A 47 -9.35 6.68 -30.61
N SER A 48 -9.76 5.78 -29.73
CA SER A 48 -10.84 5.90 -28.73
C SER A 48 -10.26 5.75 -27.32
N VAL A 49 -11.00 6.19 -26.29
CA VAL A 49 -10.79 5.75 -24.89
C VAL A 49 -12.15 5.28 -24.42
N GLN A 50 -12.40 3.99 -24.50
CA GLN A 50 -13.70 3.39 -24.25
C GLN A 50 -13.49 1.99 -23.69
N PRO A 51 -14.08 1.65 -22.53
CA PRO A 51 -13.96 0.30 -22.00
C PRO A 51 -14.63 -0.70 -22.95
N ASP A 52 -13.82 -1.51 -23.65
CA ASP A 52 -14.28 -2.54 -24.59
C ASP A 52 -13.39 -3.80 -24.53
N GLU A 53 -13.29 -4.59 -25.60
CA GLU A 53 -12.49 -5.83 -25.61
C GLU A 53 -11.04 -5.60 -26.07
N PHE A 54 -10.68 -4.38 -26.43
CA PHE A 54 -9.43 -4.03 -27.09
C PHE A 54 -8.77 -2.80 -26.46
N ILE A 55 -7.45 -2.86 -26.27
CA ILE A 55 -6.66 -1.68 -25.89
C ILE A 55 -6.17 -0.98 -27.15
N THR A 56 -6.51 0.31 -27.26
CA THR A 56 -5.92 1.24 -28.22
C THR A 56 -4.58 1.79 -27.75
N LEU A 57 -3.80 2.36 -28.68
CA LEU A 57 -2.57 3.04 -28.31
C LEU A 57 -2.83 4.24 -27.38
N ARG A 58 -3.96 4.95 -27.57
CA ARG A 58 -4.32 6.09 -26.73
C ARG A 58 -4.55 5.67 -25.28
N GLU A 59 -5.30 4.58 -25.07
CA GLU A 59 -5.51 4.01 -23.73
C GLU A 59 -4.21 3.55 -23.09
N ALA A 60 -3.35 2.86 -23.84
CA ALA A 60 -2.05 2.43 -23.30
C ALA A 60 -1.20 3.61 -22.81
N ILE A 61 -1.19 4.72 -23.55
CA ILE A 61 -0.49 5.95 -23.12
C ILE A 61 -1.12 6.51 -21.83
N GLU A 62 -2.45 6.57 -21.76
CA GLU A 62 -3.15 7.09 -20.58
C GLU A 62 -2.98 6.19 -19.35
N ILE A 63 -2.94 4.86 -19.52
CA ILE A 63 -2.65 3.89 -18.46
C ILE A 63 -1.25 4.14 -17.90
N ILE A 64 -0.24 4.25 -18.77
CA ILE A 64 1.16 4.46 -18.35
C ILE A 64 1.36 5.83 -17.71
N ASN A 65 0.66 6.85 -18.18
CA ASN A 65 0.67 8.19 -17.58
C ASN A 65 -0.17 8.27 -16.29
N GLY A 66 -0.92 7.23 -15.94
CA GLY A 66 -1.79 7.18 -14.76
C GLY A 66 -3.04 8.06 -14.87
N THR A 67 -3.41 8.51 -16.08
CA THR A 67 -4.62 9.30 -16.33
C THR A 67 -5.85 8.41 -16.55
N LEU A 68 -5.64 7.18 -17.04
CA LEU A 68 -6.67 6.14 -17.15
C LEU A 68 -6.40 5.04 -16.11
N PRO A 69 -7.14 4.99 -14.99
CA PRO A 69 -6.92 3.99 -13.96
C PRO A 69 -7.43 2.62 -14.40
N LEU A 70 -6.73 1.56 -13.99
CA LEU A 70 -6.99 0.18 -14.43
C LEU A 70 -8.40 -0.33 -14.08
N ASN A 71 -9.07 0.25 -13.09
CA ASN A 71 -10.44 -0.12 -12.71
C ASN A 71 -11.52 0.46 -13.65
N GLN A 72 -11.14 1.36 -14.55
CA GLN A 72 -12.01 1.86 -15.61
C GLN A 72 -11.94 0.99 -16.87
N LEU A 73 -10.94 0.11 -16.96
CA LEU A 73 -10.82 -0.86 -18.03
C LEU A 73 -11.84 -1.99 -17.86
N SER A 74 -12.28 -2.57 -18.97
CA SER A 74 -13.07 -3.80 -19.00
C SER A 74 -12.29 -4.98 -18.39
N ASN A 75 -12.97 -6.10 -18.17
CA ASN A 75 -12.30 -7.30 -17.66
C ASN A 75 -11.32 -7.86 -18.70
N GLU A 76 -11.67 -7.73 -19.97
CA GLU A 76 -10.94 -8.19 -21.13
C GLU A 76 -9.64 -7.40 -21.31
N GLU A 77 -9.71 -6.07 -21.19
CA GLU A 77 -8.58 -5.15 -21.24
C GLU A 77 -7.64 -5.34 -20.05
N GLN A 78 -8.16 -5.56 -18.85
CA GLN A 78 -7.33 -5.82 -17.67
C GLN A 78 -6.43 -7.05 -17.86
N ASN A 79 -6.85 -8.04 -18.64
CA ASN A 79 -6.02 -9.21 -18.98
C ASN A 79 -4.86 -8.87 -19.93
N LEU A 80 -4.91 -7.73 -20.62
CA LEU A 80 -3.87 -7.24 -21.53
C LEU A 80 -2.86 -6.33 -20.81
N VAL A 81 -3.06 -6.07 -19.52
CA VAL A 81 -2.17 -5.28 -18.67
C VAL A 81 -1.52 -6.18 -17.63
N ASN A 82 -0.18 -6.21 -17.61
CA ASN A 82 0.57 -7.04 -16.69
C ASN A 82 1.54 -6.22 -15.84
N ASN A 83 1.57 -6.51 -14.54
CA ASN A 83 2.53 -5.92 -13.60
C ASN A 83 3.83 -6.72 -13.66
N GLN A 84 4.84 -6.14 -14.29
CA GLN A 84 6.20 -6.68 -14.29
C GLN A 84 6.85 -6.28 -12.96
N GLN A 85 6.77 -7.14 -11.96
CA GLN A 85 7.49 -6.91 -10.71
C GLN A 85 9.01 -6.98 -11.03
N PRO A 86 9.81 -5.98 -10.63
CA PRO A 86 11.25 -6.04 -10.87
C PRO A 86 11.83 -7.26 -10.14
N THR A 87 12.35 -8.22 -10.91
CA THR A 87 13.08 -9.38 -10.38
C THR A 87 14.44 -8.88 -9.89
N THR A 88 14.61 -8.81 -8.56
CA THR A 88 15.89 -8.52 -7.89
C THR A 88 16.87 -9.68 -8.01
#